data_AF-A0A1K2HQ89-F1
#
_entry.id   AF-A0A1K2HQ89-F1
#
_cell.length_a   1.000
_cell.length_b   1.000
_cell.length_c   1.000
_cell.angle_alpha   90.00
_cell.angle_beta   90.00
_cell.angle_gamma   90.00
#
_symmetry.space_group_name_H-M   'P 1'
#
loop_
_entity.id
_entity.type
_entity.pdbx_description
1 polymer ?
#
loop_
_entity_poly.entity_id
_entity_poly.type
_entity_poly.pdbx_seq_one_letter_code
_entity_poly.pdbx_strand_id
1 'polypeptide(L)'
;MPPIILDAIDVARFRVKALSHYAYEWWQPVLLLTALAGLPILIALLGGGVATRQLLPAVLTWVQVLLFTLFSGWWLKRYPGERPAGSLFPLVVLASCAQLSSLLLVLVPGVLQLPAFMLLLFYQFAVLVNALAKTNGVPAKHMVNGLFVFVLFVLVLCVFLSILLAMLGVEPAKLAEVLLGVPAQGTPSAAPATVPSPR
;
A
#
# COMPACT_ATOMS: atom_id res chain seq x y z
N MET A 1 8.26 -13.41 -22.19
CA MET A 1 7.70 -12.66 -21.04
C MET A 1 8.53 -12.98 -19.81
N PRO A 2 8.93 -12.00 -18.99
CA PRO A 2 9.74 -12.27 -17.81
C PRO A 2 8.95 -13.14 -16.81
N PRO A 3 9.56 -14.20 -16.25
CA PRO A 3 8.87 -15.19 -15.40
C PRO A 3 8.18 -14.57 -14.19
N ILE A 4 8.71 -13.45 -13.68
CA ILE A 4 8.17 -12.71 -12.54
C ILE A 4 6.75 -12.18 -12.78
N ILE A 5 6.37 -11.83 -14.02
CA ILE A 5 5.02 -11.30 -14.32
C ILE A 5 3.98 -12.43 -14.34
N LEU A 6 4.35 -13.58 -14.91
CA LEU A 6 3.49 -14.77 -14.90
C LEU A 6 3.26 -15.25 -13.47
N ASP A 7 4.30 -15.25 -12.65
CA ASP A 7 4.20 -15.57 -11.24
C ASP A 7 3.38 -14.52 -10.45
N ALA A 8 3.44 -13.24 -10.80
CA ALA A 8 2.58 -12.21 -10.19
C ALA A 8 1.10 -12.47 -10.48
N ILE A 9 0.78 -12.88 -11.71
CA ILE A 9 -0.59 -13.25 -12.13
C ILE A 9 -1.04 -14.53 -11.42
N ASP A 10 -0.15 -15.53 -11.31
CA ASP A 10 -0.46 -16.77 -10.60
C ASP A 10 -0.70 -16.53 -9.10
N VAL A 11 0.11 -15.68 -8.47
CA VAL A 11 -0.10 -15.24 -7.07
C VAL A 11 -1.44 -14.52 -6.94
N ALA A 12 -1.76 -13.59 -7.83
CA ALA A 12 -3.06 -12.91 -7.86
C ALA A 12 -4.23 -13.91 -8.04
N ARG A 13 -4.03 -15.00 -8.77
CA ARG A 13 -5.00 -16.09 -8.93
C ARG A 13 -5.01 -17.09 -7.78
N PHE A 14 -4.35 -16.81 -6.66
CA PHE A 14 -4.19 -17.71 -5.52
C PHE A 14 -3.42 -19.01 -5.82
N ARG A 15 -2.73 -19.09 -6.97
CA ARG A 15 -1.87 -20.19 -7.42
C ARG A 15 -0.44 -19.96 -6.96
N VAL A 16 -0.22 -20.12 -5.66
CA VAL A 16 1.07 -19.86 -5.02
C VAL A 16 1.90 -21.14 -4.99
N LYS A 17 3.16 -21.06 -5.41
CA LYS A 17 4.14 -22.17 -5.42
C LYS A 17 5.02 -22.13 -4.17
N ALA A 18 5.87 -23.14 -3.97
CA ALA A 18 6.80 -23.18 -2.84
C ALA A 18 7.81 -22.02 -2.88
N LEU A 19 8.29 -21.59 -1.71
CA LEU A 19 9.18 -20.42 -1.57
C LEU A 19 10.49 -20.55 -2.38
N SER A 20 10.98 -21.78 -2.57
CA SER A 20 12.17 -22.09 -3.38
C SER A 20 12.02 -21.75 -4.86
N HIS A 21 10.78 -21.65 -5.37
CA HIS A 21 10.51 -21.25 -6.75
C HIS A 21 10.75 -19.76 -6.99
N TYR A 22 10.66 -18.95 -5.93
CA TYR A 22 10.77 -17.48 -6.00
C TYR A 22 12.20 -16.98 -5.72
N ALA A 23 13.20 -17.80 -6.04
CA ALA A 23 14.61 -17.45 -5.96
C ALA A 23 15.01 -16.56 -7.15
N TYR A 24 14.56 -15.30 -7.13
CA TYR A 24 14.89 -14.30 -8.14
C TYR A 24 16.18 -13.55 -7.78
N GLU A 25 16.88 -13.06 -8.81
CA GLU A 25 17.97 -12.11 -8.61
C GLU A 25 17.43 -10.82 -7.99
N TRP A 26 18.15 -10.26 -7.01
CA TRP A 26 17.69 -9.15 -6.17
C TRP A 26 17.22 -7.90 -6.93
N TRP A 27 17.74 -7.67 -8.15
CA TRP A 27 17.36 -6.53 -8.98
C TRP A 27 15.96 -6.65 -9.58
N GLN A 28 15.45 -7.87 -9.80
CA GLN A 28 14.13 -8.10 -10.40
C GLN A 28 12.97 -7.61 -9.52
N PRO A 29 12.86 -7.99 -8.23
CA PRO A 29 11.83 -7.46 -7.35
C PRO A 29 12.03 -5.97 -7.06
N VAL A 30 13.28 -5.47 -7.06
CA VAL A 30 13.56 -4.04 -6.93
C VAL A 30 12.99 -3.24 -8.10
N LEU A 31 13.26 -3.67 -9.35
CA LEU A 31 12.70 -3.02 -10.53
C LEU A 31 11.18 -3.08 -10.55
N LEU A 32 10.59 -4.21 -10.14
CA LEU A 32 9.14 -4.36 -10.09
C LEU A 32 8.52 -3.44 -9.03
N LEU A 33 9.13 -3.31 -7.86
CA LEU A 33 8.71 -2.37 -6.82
C LEU A 33 8.85 -0.91 -7.30
N THR A 34 9.94 -0.56 -7.96
CA THR A 34 10.12 0.77 -8.57
C THR A 34 9.06 1.04 -9.62
N ALA A 35 8.75 0.07 -10.49
CA ALA A 35 7.70 0.21 -11.49
C ALA A 35 6.34 0.39 -10.83
N LEU A 36 6.02 -0.41 -9.80
CA LEU A 36 4.77 -0.33 -9.05
C LEU A 36 4.60 1.03 -8.37
N ALA A 37 5.66 1.54 -7.75
CA ALA A 37 5.66 2.84 -7.09
C ALA A 37 5.68 4.02 -8.08
N GLY A 38 6.30 3.85 -9.25
CA GLY A 38 6.43 4.89 -10.28
C GLY A 38 5.23 5.02 -11.23
N LEU A 39 4.45 3.95 -11.43
CA LEU A 39 3.26 3.94 -12.29
C LEU A 39 2.23 5.02 -11.91
N PRO A 40 1.85 5.19 -10.62
CA PRO A 40 0.97 6.26 -10.19
C PRO A 40 1.54 7.66 -10.47
N ILE A 41 2.86 7.85 -10.29
CA ILE A 41 3.55 9.12 -10.58
C ILE A 41 3.41 9.46 -12.06
N LEU A 42 3.68 8.50 -12.95
CA LEU A 42 3.58 8.66 -14.40
C LEU A 42 2.17 9.07 -14.82
N ILE A 43 1.16 8.34 -14.33
CA ILE A 43 -0.26 8.62 -14.62
C ILE A 43 -0.65 10.03 -14.13
N ALA A 44 -0.19 10.42 -12.94
CA ALA A 44 -0.47 11.74 -12.40
C ALA A 44 0.26 12.88 -13.14
N LEU A 45 1.48 12.65 -13.64
CA LEU A 45 2.21 13.60 -14.49
C LEU A 45 1.47 13.84 -15.80
N LEU A 46 0.97 12.77 -16.43
CA LEU A 46 0.14 12.82 -17.64
C LEU A 46 -1.18 13.56 -17.41
N GLY A 47 -1.70 13.54 -16.18
CA GLY A 47 -2.90 14.29 -15.75
C GLY A 47 -2.64 15.74 -15.31
N GLY A 48 -1.43 16.28 -15.47
CA GLY A 48 -1.09 17.66 -15.10
C GLY A 48 -0.73 17.90 -13.63
N GLY A 49 -0.49 16.83 -12.86
CA GLY A 49 -0.11 16.92 -11.44
C GLY A 49 1.35 17.33 -11.21
N VAL A 50 1.62 18.04 -10.11
CA VAL A 50 2.97 18.44 -9.71
C VAL A 50 3.79 17.22 -9.27
N ALA A 51 4.93 16.97 -9.93
CA ALA A 51 5.80 15.81 -9.70
C ALA A 51 6.19 15.58 -8.22
N THR A 52 6.39 16.66 -7.46
CA THR A 52 6.77 16.60 -6.05
C THR A 52 5.69 16.05 -5.13
N ARG A 53 4.40 16.20 -5.47
CA ARG A 53 3.28 15.64 -4.69
C ARG A 53 3.19 14.12 -4.81
N GLN A 54 3.77 13.56 -5.88
CA GLN A 54 3.64 12.14 -6.24
C GLN A 54 4.86 11.30 -5.81
N LEU A 55 6.01 11.93 -5.54
CA LEU A 55 7.22 11.24 -5.06
C LEU A 55 7.07 10.67 -3.64
N LEU A 56 6.42 11.42 -2.74
CA LEU A 56 6.27 11.03 -1.35
C LEU A 56 5.44 9.73 -1.17
N PRO A 57 4.28 9.55 -1.84
CA PRO A 57 3.55 8.28 -1.84
C PRO A 57 4.36 7.09 -2.38
N ALA A 58 5.21 7.29 -3.39
CA ALA A 58 6.05 6.24 -3.94
C ALA A 58 7.14 5.79 -2.96
N VAL A 59 7.79 6.75 -2.29
CA VAL A 59 8.75 6.45 -1.22
C VAL A 59 8.07 5.76 -0.05
N LEU A 60 6.88 6.21 0.35
CA LEU A 60 6.08 5.55 1.39
C LEU A 60 5.70 4.11 1.01
N THR A 61 5.37 3.86 -0.26
CA THR A 61 5.09 2.51 -0.77
C THR A 61 6.31 1.62 -0.62
N TRP A 62 7.49 2.12 -0.98
CA TRP A 62 8.77 1.43 -0.79
C TRP A 62 9.02 1.08 0.67
N VAL A 63 8.90 2.07 1.57
CA VAL A 63 9.10 1.90 3.01
C VAL A 63 8.09 0.89 3.56
N GLN A 64 6.83 0.97 3.16
CA GLN A 64 5.77 0.07 3.60
C GLN A 64 6.06 -1.38 3.20
N VAL A 65 6.45 -1.62 1.95
CA VAL A 65 6.79 -2.96 1.45
C VAL A 65 8.01 -3.54 2.17
N LEU A 66 9.05 -2.73 2.38
CA LEU A 66 10.25 -3.15 3.12
C LEU A 66 9.93 -3.46 4.58
N LEU A 67 9.22 -2.56 5.25
CA LEU A 67 8.81 -2.71 6.65
C LEU A 67 7.93 -3.94 6.83
N PHE A 68 6.99 -4.16 5.91
CA PHE A 68 6.15 -5.35 5.91
C PHE A 68 6.97 -6.63 5.69
N THR A 69 7.90 -6.63 4.74
CA THR A 69 8.79 -7.79 4.48
C THR A 69 9.61 -8.14 5.71
N LEU A 70 10.23 -7.14 6.36
CA LEU A 70 11.02 -7.32 7.58
C LEU A 70 10.15 -7.82 8.73
N PHE A 71 8.97 -7.21 8.92
CA PHE A 71 8.02 -7.63 9.93
C PHE A 71 7.54 -9.06 9.71
N SER A 72 7.13 -9.42 8.49
CA SER A 72 6.71 -10.79 8.17
C SER A 72 7.82 -11.80 8.42
N GLY A 73 9.07 -11.47 8.06
CA GLY A 73 10.22 -12.33 8.37
C GLY A 73 10.46 -12.48 9.87
N TRP A 74 10.31 -11.41 10.66
CA TRP A 74 10.42 -11.46 12.11
C TRP A 74 9.26 -12.22 12.77
N TRP A 75 8.03 -12.02 12.30
CA TRP A 75 6.83 -12.69 12.79
C TRP A 75 6.88 -14.19 12.53
N LEU A 76 7.31 -14.59 11.33
CA LEU A 76 7.52 -15.98 10.95
C LEU A 76 8.54 -16.70 11.84
N LYS A 77 9.59 -16.01 12.30
CA LYS A 77 10.57 -16.60 13.24
C LYS A 77 9.95 -17.01 14.58
N ARG A 78 8.80 -16.45 14.96
CA ARG A 78 8.07 -16.75 16.21
C ARG A 78 7.16 -17.98 16.09
N TYR A 79 6.93 -18.52 14.89
CA TYR A 79 6.13 -19.73 14.72
C TYR A 79 7.01 -20.98 14.90
N PRO A 80 6.61 -21.98 15.71
CA PRO A 80 7.40 -23.19 15.98
C PRO A 80 7.42 -24.21 14.82
N GLY A 81 7.17 -23.77 13.57
CA GLY A 81 7.13 -24.63 12.39
C GLY A 81 8.42 -24.67 11.59
N GLU A 82 8.50 -25.60 10.64
CA GLU A 82 9.60 -25.67 9.67
C GLU A 82 9.74 -24.37 8.91
N ARG A 83 10.97 -23.87 8.84
CA ARG A 83 11.27 -22.61 8.15
C ARG A 83 11.51 -22.93 6.69
N PRO A 84 10.72 -22.41 5.75
CA PRO A 84 11.09 -22.51 4.35
C PRO A 84 12.41 -21.77 4.11
N ALA A 85 13.30 -22.38 3.32
CA ALA A 85 14.52 -21.73 2.87
C ALA A 85 14.20 -20.76 1.73
N GLY A 86 14.48 -19.46 1.91
CA GLY A 86 14.31 -18.45 0.85
C GLY A 86 14.10 -17.03 1.37
N SER A 87 14.15 -16.05 0.46
CA SER A 87 13.83 -14.65 0.75
C SER A 87 12.33 -14.40 0.58
N LEU A 88 11.71 -13.70 1.53
CA LEU A 88 10.30 -13.31 1.47
C LEU A 88 10.07 -12.07 0.59
N PHE A 89 11.14 -11.31 0.32
CA PHE A 89 11.06 -10.05 -0.39
C PHE A 89 10.42 -10.16 -1.80
N PRO A 90 10.81 -11.11 -2.67
CA PRO A 90 10.21 -11.23 -3.99
C PRO A 90 8.72 -11.57 -3.91
N LEU A 91 8.33 -12.41 -2.95
CA LEU A 91 6.94 -12.81 -2.76
C LEU A 91 6.06 -11.63 -2.32
N VAL A 92 6.56 -10.80 -1.41
CA VAL A 92 5.83 -9.59 -0.96
C VAL A 92 5.65 -8.64 -2.14
N VAL A 93 6.71 -8.40 -2.92
CA VAL A 93 6.62 -7.53 -4.11
C VAL A 93 5.61 -8.08 -5.13
N LEU A 94 5.63 -9.39 -5.39
CA LEU A 94 4.67 -10.05 -6.28
C LEU A 94 3.23 -9.93 -5.77
N ALA A 95 3.01 -10.10 -4.46
CA ALA A 95 1.69 -9.93 -3.87
C ALA A 95 1.23 -8.46 -3.94
N SER A 96 2.15 -7.50 -3.81
CA SER A 96 1.87 -6.07 -4.02
C SER A 96 1.49 -5.73 -5.46
N CYS A 97 1.84 -6.55 -6.46
CA CYS A 97 1.34 -6.36 -7.83
C CYS A 97 -0.19 -6.50 -7.93
N ALA A 98 -0.85 -7.16 -6.98
CA ALA A 98 -2.31 -7.13 -6.89
C ALA A 98 -2.84 -5.69 -6.77
N GLN A 99 -2.04 -4.75 -6.27
CA GLN A 99 -2.39 -3.33 -6.22
C GLN A 99 -2.59 -2.70 -7.59
N LEU A 100 -2.03 -3.26 -8.67
CA LEU A 100 -2.30 -2.81 -10.04
C LEU A 100 -3.77 -3.00 -10.44
N SER A 101 -4.50 -3.90 -9.80
CA SER A 101 -5.95 -4.02 -9.98
C SER A 101 -6.70 -2.75 -9.59
N SER A 102 -6.10 -1.87 -8.78
CA SER A 102 -6.69 -0.55 -8.47
C SER A 102 -6.74 0.37 -9.68
N LEU A 103 -5.92 0.16 -10.71
CA LEU A 103 -6.03 0.92 -11.95
C LEU A 103 -7.34 0.60 -12.68
N LEU A 104 -7.90 -0.60 -12.51
CA LEU A 104 -9.21 -0.94 -13.06
C LEU A 104 -10.35 -0.22 -12.34
N LEU A 105 -10.16 0.30 -11.12
CA LEU A 105 -11.20 1.10 -10.45
C LEU A 105 -11.51 2.40 -11.19
N VAL A 106 -10.60 2.92 -12.01
CA VAL A 106 -10.84 4.12 -12.82
C VAL A 106 -11.96 3.89 -13.83
N LEU A 107 -12.19 2.64 -14.27
CA LEU A 107 -13.29 2.28 -15.16
C LEU A 107 -14.62 2.07 -14.43
N VAL A 108 -14.65 2.06 -13.09
CA VAL A 108 -15.85 1.79 -12.31
C VAL A 108 -16.64 3.08 -12.12
N PRO A 109 -17.97 3.08 -12.37
CA PRO A 109 -18.82 4.25 -12.17
C PRO A 109 -18.82 4.70 -10.70
N GLY A 110 -18.85 6.02 -10.47
CA GLY A 110 -18.63 6.64 -9.16
C GLY A 110 -19.44 6.06 -7.99
N VAL A 111 -20.69 5.67 -8.22
CA VAL A 111 -21.58 5.07 -7.20
C VAL A 111 -21.05 3.73 -6.67
N LEU A 112 -20.29 3.00 -7.49
CA LEU A 112 -19.73 1.70 -7.16
C LEU A 112 -18.24 1.76 -6.78
N GLN A 113 -17.60 2.92 -6.81
CA GLN A 113 -16.16 3.04 -6.55
C GLN A 113 -15.80 2.65 -5.11
N LEU A 114 -16.57 3.11 -4.13
CA LEU A 114 -16.31 2.82 -2.71
C LEU A 114 -16.48 1.32 -2.38
N PRO A 115 -17.57 0.63 -2.75
CA PRO A 115 -17.65 -0.82 -2.54
C PRO A 115 -16.63 -1.61 -3.37
N ALA A 116 -16.31 -1.18 -4.60
CA ALA A 116 -15.26 -1.81 -5.39
C ALA A 116 -13.88 -1.67 -4.73
N PHE A 117 -13.58 -0.52 -4.14
CA PHE A 117 -12.34 -0.27 -3.40
C PHE A 117 -12.24 -1.16 -2.17
N MET A 118 -13.32 -1.28 -1.40
CA MET A 118 -13.39 -2.19 -0.25
C MET A 118 -13.15 -3.64 -0.68
N LEU A 119 -13.82 -4.12 -1.72
CA LEU A 119 -13.64 -5.46 -2.29
C LEU A 119 -12.19 -5.70 -2.73
N LEU A 120 -11.57 -4.71 -3.37
CA LEU A 120 -10.19 -4.78 -3.80
C LEU A 120 -9.23 -4.87 -2.62
N LEU A 121 -9.48 -4.12 -1.56
CA LEU A 121 -8.69 -4.14 -0.33
C LEU A 121 -8.73 -5.55 0.30
N PHE A 122 -9.93 -6.12 0.44
CA PHE A 122 -10.11 -7.48 0.93
C PHE A 122 -9.40 -8.51 0.05
N TYR A 123 -9.51 -8.35 -1.27
CA TYR A 123 -8.83 -9.22 -2.23
C TYR A 123 -7.30 -9.14 -2.10
N GLN A 124 -6.72 -7.94 -1.99
CA GLN A 124 -5.29 -7.76 -1.79
C GLN A 124 -4.81 -8.40 -0.49
N PHE A 125 -5.55 -8.21 0.61
CA PHE A 125 -5.25 -8.87 1.88
C PHE A 125 -5.34 -10.39 1.77
N ALA A 126 -6.38 -10.91 1.11
CA ALA A 126 -6.55 -12.34 0.93
C ALA A 126 -5.41 -12.95 0.10
N VAL A 127 -5.00 -12.30 -0.99
CA VAL A 127 -3.87 -12.73 -1.83
C VAL A 127 -2.58 -12.75 -1.02
N LEU A 128 -2.30 -11.69 -0.28
CA LEU A 128 -1.09 -11.56 0.54
C LEU A 128 -1.03 -12.62 1.65
N VAL A 129 -2.12 -12.80 2.40
CA VAL A 129 -2.21 -13.79 3.48
C VAL A 129 -2.10 -15.21 2.91
N ASN A 130 -2.79 -15.51 1.81
CA ASN A 130 -2.71 -16.83 1.18
C ASN A 130 -1.32 -17.11 0.61
N ALA A 131 -0.67 -16.11 0.00
CA ALA A 131 0.69 -16.23 -0.50
C ALA A 131 1.64 -16.59 0.65
N LEU A 132 1.67 -15.76 1.70
CA LEU A 132 2.57 -15.97 2.84
C LEU A 132 2.27 -17.27 3.60
N ALA A 133 1.00 -17.63 3.77
CA ALA A 133 0.61 -18.87 4.45
C ALA A 133 1.07 -20.09 3.67
N LYS A 134 0.79 -20.15 2.36
CA LYS A 134 1.15 -21.30 1.51
C LYS A 134 2.65 -21.44 1.29
N THR A 135 3.37 -20.34 1.06
CA THR A 135 4.82 -20.44 0.84
C THR A 135 5.59 -20.82 2.09
N ASN A 136 5.07 -20.47 3.26
CA ASN A 136 5.75 -20.72 4.53
C ASN A 136 5.24 -21.95 5.29
N GLY A 137 4.21 -22.64 4.80
CA GLY A 137 3.61 -23.77 5.51
C GLY A 137 2.98 -23.37 6.86
N VAL A 138 2.64 -22.09 7.02
CA VAL A 138 2.09 -21.54 8.28
C VAL A 138 0.58 -21.38 8.14
N PRO A 139 -0.23 -21.69 9.18
CA PRO A 139 -1.67 -21.52 9.12
C PRO A 139 -2.06 -20.05 8.87
N ALA A 140 -3.05 -19.84 8.00
CA ALA A 140 -3.55 -18.51 7.65
C ALA A 140 -3.95 -17.68 8.87
N LYS A 141 -4.47 -18.31 9.94
CA LYS A 141 -4.81 -17.63 11.21
C LYS A 141 -3.61 -16.93 11.85
N HIS A 142 -2.43 -17.54 11.81
CA HIS A 142 -1.21 -16.93 12.37
C HIS A 142 -0.74 -15.74 11.53
N MET A 143 -0.93 -15.80 10.20
CA MET A 143 -0.65 -14.67 9.31
C MET A 143 -1.63 -13.52 9.48
N VAL A 144 -2.92 -13.83 9.65
CA VAL A 144 -3.95 -12.82 9.96
C VAL A 144 -3.63 -12.12 11.27
N ASN A 145 -3.28 -12.85 12.33
CA ASN A 145 -2.86 -12.23 13.59
C ASN A 145 -1.62 -11.36 13.43
N GLY A 146 -0.61 -11.82 12.68
CA GLY A 146 0.57 -11.01 12.37
C GLY A 146 0.21 -9.74 11.63
N LEU A 147 -0.71 -9.81 10.67
CA LEU A 147 -1.21 -8.67 9.93
C LEU A 147 -1.92 -7.66 10.85
N PHE A 148 -2.75 -8.11 11.78
CA PHE A 148 -3.38 -7.23 12.78
C PHE A 148 -2.33 -6.50 13.64
N VAL A 149 -1.30 -7.22 14.11
CA VAL A 149 -0.19 -6.62 14.86
C VAL A 149 0.58 -5.62 14.00
N PHE A 150 0.82 -5.93 12.73
CA PHE A 150 1.47 -5.02 11.79
C PHE A 150 0.66 -3.75 11.56
N VAL A 151 -0.64 -3.86 11.33
CA VAL A 151 -1.52 -2.70 11.14
C VAL A 151 -1.52 -1.81 12.38
N LEU A 152 -1.58 -2.41 13.57
CA LEU A 152 -1.53 -1.68 14.83
C LEU A 152 -0.17 -0.99 15.03
N PHE A 153 0.92 -1.67 14.68
CA PHE A 153 2.27 -1.10 14.68
C PHE A 153 2.41 0.07 13.71
N VAL A 154 1.91 -0.05 12.48
CA VAL A 154 1.90 1.03 11.49
C VAL A 154 1.05 2.21 11.97
N LEU A 155 -0.11 1.95 12.58
CA LEU A 155 -0.95 3.00 13.16
C LEU A 155 -0.19 3.79 14.22
N VAL A 156 0.47 3.10 15.16
CA VAL A 156 1.31 3.73 16.20
C VAL A 156 2.44 4.53 15.56
N LEU A 157 3.11 3.98 14.54
CA LEU A 157 4.18 4.67 13.82
C LEU A 157 3.66 5.95 13.13
N CYS A 158 2.48 5.90 12.52
CA CYS A 158 1.84 7.06 11.89
C CYS A 158 1.49 8.15 12.91
N VAL A 159 0.96 7.77 14.07
CA VAL A 159 0.66 8.71 15.16
C VAL A 159 1.95 9.32 15.71
N PHE A 160 3.00 8.51 15.88
CA PHE A 160 4.30 9.01 16.33
C PHE A 160 4.89 9.99 15.33
N LEU A 161 4.84 9.66 14.03
CA LEU A 161 5.30 10.52 12.95
C LEU A 161 4.51 11.83 12.91
N SER A 162 3.18 11.79 13.06
CA SER A 162 2.36 13.01 13.05
C SER A 162 2.67 13.94 14.22
N ILE A 163 2.92 13.40 15.43
CA ILE A 163 3.36 14.17 16.60
C ILE A 163 4.73 14.79 16.36
N LEU A 164 5.67 14.03 15.80
CA LEU A 164 7.03 14.49 15.54
C LEU A 164 7.04 15.64 14.52
N LEU A 165 6.22 15.54 13.46
CA LEU A 165 6.07 16.62 12.49
C LEU A 165 5.36 17.85 13.07
N ALA A 166 4.37 17.66 13.96
CA ALA A 166 3.77 18.77 14.68
C ALA A 166 4.79 19.51 15.57
N MET A 167 5.71 18.79 16.21
CA MET A 167 6.81 19.37 16.99
C MET A 167 7.84 20.13 16.13
N LEU A 168 8.02 19.74 14.87
CA LEU A 168 8.83 20.49 13.89
C LEU A 168 8.09 21.69 13.28
N GLY A 169 6.85 21.98 13.68
CA GLY A 169 6.05 23.09 13.15
C GLY A 169 5.50 22.85 11.75
N VAL A 170 5.49 21.59 11.28
CA VAL A 170 4.88 21.22 10.00
C VAL A 170 3.39 20.97 10.23
N GLU A 171 2.54 21.86 9.71
CA GLU A 171 1.08 21.71 9.85
C GLU A 171 0.58 20.42 9.18
N PRO A 172 -0.18 19.56 9.90
CA PRO A 172 -0.67 18.30 9.36
C PRO A 172 -1.66 18.51 8.20
N ALA A 173 -2.32 19.67 8.13
CA ALA A 173 -3.22 20.03 7.04
C ALA A 173 -2.50 20.16 5.69
N LYS A 174 -1.30 20.77 5.66
CA LYS A 174 -0.49 20.89 4.44
C LYS A 174 0.05 19.53 3.98
N LEU A 175 0.31 18.63 4.93
CA LEU A 175 0.70 17.26 4.60
C LEU A 175 -0.46 16.42 4.10
N ALA A 176 -1.66 16.56 4.66
CA ALA A 176 -2.86 15.89 4.14
C ALA A 176 -3.20 16.39 2.73
N GLU A 177 -3.06 17.68 2.46
CA GLU A 177 -3.25 18.26 1.12
C GLU A 177 -2.20 17.74 0.12
N VAL A 178 -0.95 17.53 0.57
CA VAL A 178 0.14 16.98 -0.25
C VAL A 178 0.07 15.45 -0.40
N LEU A 179 -0.34 14.70 0.62
CA LEU A 179 -0.35 13.24 0.67
C LEU A 179 -1.65 12.61 0.13
N LEU A 180 -2.80 13.25 0.37
CA LEU A 180 -4.12 12.71 0.01
C LEU A 180 -4.76 13.48 -1.15
N GLY A 181 -4.18 14.59 -1.59
CA GLY A 181 -4.74 15.43 -2.66
C GLY A 181 -6.12 16.00 -2.33
N VAL A 182 -6.52 15.96 -1.06
CA VAL A 182 -7.79 16.54 -0.59
C VAL A 182 -7.58 18.05 -0.52
N PRO A 183 -8.27 18.87 -1.34
CA PRO A 183 -8.23 20.31 -1.16
C PRO A 183 -8.70 20.60 0.27
N ALA A 184 -7.96 21.44 0.99
CA ALA A 184 -8.39 21.94 2.29
C ALA A 184 -9.86 22.36 2.14
N GLN A 185 -10.77 21.68 2.83
CA GLN A 185 -12.17 22.09 2.87
C GLN A 185 -12.14 23.56 3.26
N GLY A 186 -12.58 24.40 2.32
CA GLY A 186 -12.60 25.83 2.52
C GLY A 186 -13.29 26.09 3.84
N THR A 187 -12.60 26.82 4.72
CA THR A 187 -13.27 27.61 5.75
C THR A 187 -14.53 28.19 5.12
N PRO A 188 -15.74 27.96 5.67
CA PRO A 188 -16.94 28.59 5.15
C PRO A 188 -16.67 30.10 5.19
N SER A 189 -16.48 30.68 4.01
CA SER A 189 -16.39 32.11 3.83
C SER A 189 -17.70 32.65 4.36
N ALA A 190 -17.62 33.30 5.53
CA ALA A 190 -18.76 33.97 6.13
C ALA A 190 -19.36 34.87 5.07
N ALA A 191 -20.60 34.56 4.67
CA ALA A 191 -21.37 35.40 3.77
C ALA A 191 -21.39 36.83 4.35
N PRO A 192 -21.18 37.88 3.53
CA PRO A 192 -21.26 39.25 4.02
C PRO A 192 -22.68 39.50 4.53
N ALA A 193 -22.80 39.84 5.81
CA ALA A 193 -24.05 40.22 6.44
C ALA A 193 -24.65 41.40 5.66
N THR A 194 -25.77 41.17 5.00
CA THR A 194 -26.62 42.21 4.43
C THR A 194 -27.07 43.14 5.56
N VAL A 195 -26.51 44.35 5.59
CA VAL A 195 -26.97 45.46 6.43
C VAL A 195 -28.33 45.92 5.90
N PRO A 196 -29.41 45.91 6.69
CA PRO A 196 -30.66 46.55 6.28
C PRO A 196 -30.51 48.08 6.42
N SER A 197 -30.76 48.78 5.32
CA SER A 197 -30.80 50.24 5.25
C SER A 197 -31.99 50.77 6.08
N PRO A 198 -31.81 51.76 6.97
CA PRO A 198 -32.93 52.40 7.65
C PRO A 198 -33.63 53.37 6.69
N ARG A 199 -34.96 53.28 6.63
CA ARG A 199 -35.86 54.34 6.17
C ARG A 199 -36.53 54.95 7.39
#